data_AF-A0A165R3V6-F1
#
_entry.id   AF-A0A165R3V6-F1
#
_cell.length_a   1.000
_cell.length_b   1.000
_cell.length_c   1.000
_cell.angle_alpha   90.00
_cell.angle_beta   90.00
_cell.angle_gamma   90.00
#
_symmetry.space_group_name_H-M   'P 1'
#
loop_
_entity.id
_entity.type
_entity.pdbx_description
1 polymer ?
#
loop_
_entity_poly.entity_id
_entity_poly.type
_entity_poly.pdbx_seq_one_letter_code
_entity_poly.pdbx_strand_id
1 'polypeptide(L)'
;MHHELQPNGGLQFNNLQLDCTYDGPPVSRLPDWHCPNVDWIAIDGRVIAEYSRLLSHPYMESVTYKRCSTTVPIGAVLTSAVEITLDEVHDPVVLFSLLASKPETCCSVTFLNCDGLCGEVLRCLAKPIHRSAHGQERAEIWLCPGIRYIHIVGCTKFSSAELRTLLKARRTVHEETGWMDEFDPEFIVWLVRGVHVIDGSELDPDDKVWLDVNVPSVTWNGWRGGDSRA
;
A
#
# COMPACT_ATOMS: atom_id res chain seq x y z
N MET A 1 -19.30 -2.94 21.70
CA MET A 1 -18.48 -2.39 20.61
C MET A 1 -17.82 -1.14 21.15
N HIS A 2 -16.54 -1.21 21.54
CA HIS A 2 -15.80 -0.04 22.04
C HIS A 2 -15.06 0.58 20.86
N HIS A 3 -15.56 1.70 20.35
CA HIS A 3 -14.77 2.59 19.49
C HIS A 3 -14.32 3.75 20.35
N GLU A 4 -13.01 3.97 20.41
CA GLU A 4 -12.44 5.19 20.95
C GLU A 4 -12.18 6.13 19.79
N LEU A 5 -12.84 7.29 19.82
CA LEU A 5 -12.48 8.41 18.96
C LEU A 5 -11.15 8.95 19.48
N GLN A 6 -10.12 8.92 18.62
CA GLN A 6 -8.85 9.51 18.96
C GLN A 6 -8.96 11.05 18.99
N PRO A 7 -8.09 11.76 19.73
CA PRO A 7 -8.10 13.24 19.81
C PRO A 7 -7.98 13.96 18.46
N ASN A 8 -7.48 13.26 17.44
CA ASN A 8 -7.31 13.71 16.05
C ASN A 8 -8.52 13.35 15.14
N GLY A 9 -9.61 12.80 15.69
CA GLY A 9 -10.77 12.35 14.92
C GLY A 9 -10.60 11.01 14.21
N GLY A 10 -9.56 10.24 14.53
CA GLY A 10 -9.36 8.88 14.00
C GLY A 10 -10.26 7.84 14.66
N LEU A 11 -10.56 6.77 13.92
CA LEU A 11 -11.24 5.58 14.41
C LEU A 11 -10.26 4.43 14.61
N GLN A 12 -10.29 3.84 15.81
CA GLN A 12 -9.49 2.67 16.13
C GLN A 12 -10.37 1.44 16.30
N PHE A 13 -10.00 0.36 15.60
CA PHE A 13 -10.64 -0.95 15.70
C PHE A 13 -9.66 -1.94 16.32
N ASN A 14 -9.98 -2.42 17.51
CA ASN A 14 -9.23 -3.43 18.23
C ASN A 14 -10.17 -4.56 18.66
N ASN A 15 -9.79 -5.81 18.40
CA ASN A 15 -10.59 -7.00 18.71
C ASN A 15 -12.03 -6.96 18.16
N LEU A 16 -12.24 -6.31 17.01
CA LEU A 16 -13.53 -6.31 16.35
C LEU A 16 -13.83 -7.71 15.81
N GLN A 17 -14.97 -8.26 16.22
CA GLN A 17 -15.54 -9.47 15.64
C GLN A 17 -16.81 -9.07 14.89
N LEU A 18 -16.83 -9.34 13.59
CA LEU A 18 -18.02 -9.19 12.76
C LEU A 18 -18.55 -10.57 12.40
N ASP A 19 -19.86 -10.68 12.36
CA ASP A 19 -20.51 -11.82 11.74
C ASP A 19 -20.41 -11.67 10.21
N CYS A 20 -19.43 -12.36 9.63
CA CYS A 20 -19.20 -12.38 8.18
C CYS A 20 -20.15 -13.32 7.42
N THR A 21 -21.23 -13.80 8.04
CA THR A 21 -22.25 -14.62 7.36
C THR A 21 -23.31 -13.80 6.62
N TYR A 22 -23.39 -12.50 6.89
CA TYR A 22 -24.32 -11.61 6.19
C TYR A 22 -23.88 -11.39 4.74
N ASP A 23 -24.70 -11.82 3.79
CA ASP A 23 -24.48 -11.71 2.33
C ASP A 23 -25.34 -10.61 1.68
N GLY A 24 -26.14 -9.90 2.48
CA GLY A 24 -27.02 -8.83 2.01
C GLY A 24 -26.27 -7.57 1.52
N PRO A 25 -27.01 -6.58 1.00
CA PRO A 25 -26.43 -5.33 0.51
C PRO A 25 -25.72 -4.54 1.63
N PRO A 26 -24.86 -3.56 1.29
CA PRO A 26 -24.26 -2.67 2.28
C PRO A 26 -25.32 -2.06 3.21
N VAL A 27 -25.04 -2.08 4.52
CA VAL A 27 -25.97 -1.61 5.56
C VAL A 27 -26.04 -0.09 5.64
N SER A 28 -25.04 0.61 5.12
CA SER A 28 -25.06 2.06 5.04
C SER A 28 -24.34 2.58 3.80
N ARG A 29 -25.01 3.46 3.06
CA ARG A 29 -24.38 4.40 2.14
C ARG A 29 -24.33 5.73 2.87
N LEU A 30 -23.30 5.93 3.68
CA LEU A 30 -23.16 7.17 4.42
C LEU A 30 -22.69 8.24 3.41
N PRO A 31 -23.54 9.24 3.07
CA PRO A 31 -23.18 10.22 2.05
C PRO A 31 -21.98 11.08 2.44
N ASP A 32 -21.72 11.21 3.75
CA ASP A 32 -20.75 12.14 4.32
C ASP A 32 -19.82 11.47 5.35
N TRP A 33 -19.60 10.15 5.28
CA TRP A 33 -18.65 9.51 6.21
C TRP A 33 -17.22 9.87 5.82
N HIS A 34 -16.74 10.97 6.40
CA HIS A 34 -15.36 11.38 6.35
C HIS A 34 -14.67 10.99 7.67
N CYS A 35 -14.15 9.76 7.73
CA CYS A 35 -13.20 9.42 8.77
C CYS A 35 -11.80 9.68 8.20
N PRO A 36 -11.04 10.65 8.74
CA PRO A 36 -9.73 10.96 8.18
C PRO A 36 -8.80 9.75 8.32
N ASN A 37 -8.79 9.09 9.47
CA ASN A 37 -7.81 8.05 9.79
C ASN A 37 -8.49 6.82 10.38
N VAL A 38 -8.14 5.62 9.90
CA VAL A 38 -8.63 4.34 10.45
C VAL A 38 -7.46 3.43 10.81
N ASP A 39 -7.43 2.97 12.06
CA ASP A 39 -6.44 2.01 12.54
C ASP A 39 -7.08 0.63 12.77
N TRP A 40 -6.62 -0.37 12.01
CA TRP A 40 -6.94 -1.78 12.17
C TRP A 40 -5.85 -2.46 12.99
N ILE A 41 -6.13 -2.79 14.25
CA ILE A 41 -5.13 -3.34 15.16
C ILE A 41 -5.44 -4.81 15.48
N ALA A 42 -4.55 -5.70 15.05
CA ALA A 42 -4.68 -7.15 15.24
C ALA A 42 -6.03 -7.71 14.76
N ILE A 43 -6.57 -7.13 13.68
CA ILE A 43 -7.84 -7.55 13.08
C ILE A 43 -7.59 -8.54 11.95
N ASP A 44 -8.45 -9.57 11.85
CA ASP A 44 -8.45 -10.55 10.75
C ASP A 44 -8.83 -9.85 9.43
N GLY A 45 -8.06 -10.09 8.36
CA GLY A 45 -8.30 -9.48 7.05
C GLY A 45 -9.72 -9.69 6.49
N ARG A 46 -10.41 -10.77 6.87
CA ARG A 46 -11.83 -11.02 6.50
C ARG A 46 -12.77 -10.03 7.17
N VAL A 47 -12.51 -9.67 8.42
CA VAL A 47 -13.31 -8.68 9.17
C VAL A 47 -13.14 -7.30 8.55
N ILE A 48 -11.90 -6.94 8.17
CA ILE A 48 -11.61 -5.66 7.49
C ILE A 48 -12.34 -5.61 6.13
N ALA A 49 -12.24 -6.67 5.33
CA ALA A 49 -12.91 -6.76 4.05
C ALA A 49 -14.44 -6.67 4.18
N GLU A 50 -15.00 -7.37 5.16
CA GLU A 50 -16.44 -7.34 5.41
C GLU A 50 -16.91 -5.98 5.89
N TYR A 51 -16.17 -5.34 6.80
CA TYR A 51 -16.45 -3.97 7.22
C TYR A 51 -16.45 -3.00 6.03
N SER A 52 -15.42 -3.07 5.19
CA SER A 52 -15.32 -2.27 3.98
C SER A 52 -16.52 -2.49 3.06
N ARG A 53 -16.89 -3.75 2.80
CA ARG A 53 -18.07 -4.13 1.99
C ARG A 53 -19.38 -3.58 2.56
N LEU A 54 -19.60 -3.75 3.86
CA LEU A 54 -20.81 -3.30 4.57
C LEU A 54 -21.01 -1.78 4.50
N LEU A 55 -19.91 -1.02 4.38
CA LEU A 55 -19.91 0.43 4.23
C LEU A 55 -19.77 0.91 2.78
N SER A 56 -19.92 0.02 1.80
CA SER A 56 -19.76 0.35 0.36
C SER A 56 -18.37 0.89 0.00
N HIS A 57 -17.31 0.34 0.59
CA HIS A 57 -15.90 0.68 0.32
C HIS A 57 -15.60 2.18 0.51
N PRO A 58 -15.71 2.69 1.75
CA PRO A 58 -15.51 4.10 2.01
C PRO A 58 -14.09 4.56 1.62
N TYR A 59 -13.98 5.84 1.34
CA TYR A 59 -12.72 6.52 1.12
C TYR A 59 -12.22 7.13 2.43
N MET A 60 -10.94 6.97 2.74
CA MET A 60 -10.26 7.55 3.91
C MET A 60 -9.08 8.39 3.46
N GLU A 61 -8.63 9.30 4.31
CA GLU A 61 -7.36 10.00 4.08
C GLU A 61 -6.19 9.04 4.34
N SER A 62 -6.19 8.38 5.51
CA SER A 62 -5.21 7.35 5.85
C SER A 62 -5.82 6.08 6.46
N VAL A 63 -5.14 4.96 6.25
CA VAL A 63 -5.45 3.68 6.90
C VAL A 63 -4.18 3.03 7.44
N THR A 64 -4.23 2.55 8.68
CA THR A 64 -3.15 1.79 9.32
C THR A 64 -3.58 0.34 9.53
N TYR A 65 -2.76 -0.61 9.09
CA TYR A 65 -2.88 -2.02 9.40
C TYR A 65 -1.75 -2.41 10.36
N LYS A 66 -2.08 -2.47 11.65
CA LYS A 66 -1.10 -2.73 12.72
C LYS A 66 -1.23 -4.15 13.24
N ARG A 67 -0.16 -4.94 13.15
CA ARG A 67 -0.09 -6.33 13.65
C ARG A 67 -1.20 -7.24 13.09
N CYS A 68 -1.67 -6.98 11.88
CA CYS A 68 -2.59 -7.88 11.18
C CYS A 68 -1.85 -9.17 10.81
N SER A 69 -2.46 -10.32 11.09
CA SER A 69 -1.82 -11.63 10.94
C SER A 69 -2.58 -12.60 10.04
N THR A 70 -3.74 -12.21 9.51
CA THR A 70 -4.53 -13.05 8.59
C THR A 70 -4.61 -12.39 7.23
N THR A 71 -4.47 -13.21 6.19
CA THR A 71 -4.63 -12.77 4.81
C THR A 71 -6.03 -12.26 4.52
N VAL A 72 -6.11 -11.23 3.69
CA VAL A 72 -7.36 -10.75 3.13
C VAL A 72 -7.84 -11.73 2.04
N PRO A 73 -9.15 -12.02 1.92
CA PRO A 73 -9.67 -12.85 0.84
C PRO A 73 -9.24 -12.33 -0.53
N ILE A 74 -8.87 -13.25 -1.43
CA ILE A 74 -8.45 -12.89 -2.79
C ILE A 74 -9.56 -12.10 -3.47
N GLY A 75 -9.21 -10.94 -4.00
CA GLY A 75 -10.13 -10.08 -4.71
C GLY A 75 -11.04 -9.24 -3.83
N ALA A 76 -10.92 -9.32 -2.50
CA ALA A 76 -11.61 -8.37 -1.62
C ALA A 76 -11.12 -6.95 -1.89
N VAL A 77 -12.06 -6.01 -1.75
CA VAL A 77 -11.80 -4.58 -1.85
C VAL A 77 -11.78 -4.04 -0.41
N LEU A 78 -10.59 -3.66 0.05
CA LEU A 78 -10.47 -2.94 1.31
C LEU A 78 -10.82 -1.46 1.08
N THR A 79 -10.85 -0.72 2.18
CA THR A 79 -11.06 0.73 2.20
C THR A 79 -10.01 1.43 1.33
N SER A 80 -10.45 2.38 0.48
CA SER A 80 -9.50 3.19 -0.30
C SER A 80 -8.91 4.26 0.60
N ALA A 81 -7.61 4.53 0.47
CA ALA A 81 -6.93 5.57 1.22
C ALA A 81 -5.87 6.27 0.36
N VAL A 82 -5.56 7.53 0.68
CA VAL A 82 -4.40 8.24 0.12
C VAL A 82 -3.12 7.65 0.71
N GLU A 83 -3.13 7.40 2.00
CA GLU A 83 -1.98 6.90 2.76
C GLU A 83 -2.29 5.54 3.36
N ILE A 84 -1.40 4.57 3.12
CA ILE A 84 -1.47 3.24 3.73
C ILE A 84 -0.26 3.06 4.63
N THR A 85 -0.49 2.77 5.91
CA THR A 85 0.56 2.38 6.85
C THR A 85 0.42 0.91 7.20
N LEU A 86 1.50 0.15 7.05
CA LEU A 86 1.64 -1.24 7.46
C LEU A 86 2.63 -1.25 8.62
N ASP A 87 2.16 -1.62 9.82
CA ASP A 87 2.92 -1.51 11.06
C ASP A 87 3.01 -2.86 11.76
N GLU A 88 4.22 -3.34 12.03
CA GLU A 88 4.47 -4.64 12.67
C GLU A 88 3.76 -5.82 11.95
N VAL A 89 3.70 -5.79 10.60
CA VAL A 89 3.19 -6.90 9.78
C VAL A 89 4.35 -7.79 9.33
N HIS A 90 4.58 -8.88 10.05
CA HIS A 90 5.76 -9.73 9.88
C HIS A 90 5.61 -10.84 8.83
N ASP A 91 4.37 -11.23 8.48
CA ASP A 91 4.13 -12.26 7.46
C ASP A 91 4.10 -11.62 6.06
N PRO A 92 5.00 -12.01 5.13
CA PRO A 92 5.05 -11.44 3.78
C PRO A 92 3.77 -11.72 2.97
N VAL A 93 3.08 -12.84 3.21
CA VAL A 93 1.83 -13.20 2.52
C VAL A 93 0.70 -12.30 3.01
N VAL A 94 0.63 -12.02 4.32
CA VAL A 94 -0.36 -11.09 4.88
C VAL A 94 -0.12 -9.68 4.36
N LEU A 95 1.13 -9.21 4.43
CA LEU A 95 1.52 -7.89 3.93
C LEU A 95 1.20 -7.74 2.43
N PHE A 96 1.55 -8.74 1.62
CA PHE A 96 1.17 -8.78 0.21
C PHE A 96 -0.34 -8.73 0.02
N SER A 97 -1.12 -9.50 0.79
CA SER A 97 -2.59 -9.51 0.67
C SER A 97 -3.24 -8.17 1.00
N LEU A 98 -2.67 -7.41 1.94
CA LEU A 98 -3.13 -6.06 2.29
C LEU A 98 -2.84 -5.07 1.16
N LEU A 99 -1.64 -5.13 0.55
CA LEU A 99 -1.27 -4.31 -0.62
C LEU A 99 -1.99 -4.71 -1.91
N ALA A 100 -2.39 -5.98 -2.01
CA ALA A 100 -3.13 -6.52 -3.15
C ALA A 100 -4.62 -6.20 -3.11
N SER A 101 -5.13 -5.78 -1.96
CA SER A 101 -6.46 -5.17 -1.90
C SER A 101 -6.46 -3.89 -2.71
N LYS A 102 -7.45 -3.69 -3.58
CA LYS A 102 -7.46 -2.64 -4.63
C LYS A 102 -7.65 -1.24 -4.02
N PRO A 103 -6.61 -0.45 -3.72
CA PRO A 103 -6.80 0.89 -3.19
C PRO A 103 -6.77 1.84 -4.40
N GLU A 104 -7.92 2.40 -4.76
CA GLU A 104 -8.04 3.18 -6.02
C GLU A 104 -7.13 4.42 -6.03
N THR A 105 -6.67 4.88 -4.86
CA THR A 105 -6.03 6.19 -4.68
C THR A 105 -4.75 6.19 -3.84
N CYS A 106 -4.12 5.04 -3.60
CA CYS A 106 -2.94 4.95 -2.72
C CYS A 106 -1.76 5.75 -3.28
N CYS A 107 -1.48 6.92 -2.71
CA CYS A 107 -0.39 7.82 -3.08
C CYS A 107 0.87 7.59 -2.25
N SER A 108 0.71 7.17 -0.99
CA SER A 108 1.81 6.94 -0.06
C SER A 108 1.67 5.59 0.63
N VAL A 109 2.77 4.84 0.73
CA VAL A 109 2.85 3.62 1.53
C VAL A 109 3.98 3.73 2.54
N THR A 110 3.64 3.47 3.79
CA THR A 110 4.57 3.45 4.92
C THR A 110 4.66 2.04 5.49
N PHE A 111 5.88 1.54 5.66
CA PHE A 111 6.18 0.28 6.33
C PHE A 111 6.93 0.58 7.61
N LEU A 112 6.38 0.17 8.76
CA LEU A 112 6.97 0.36 10.08
C LEU A 112 7.26 -1.00 10.70
N ASN A 113 8.52 -1.29 11.00
CA ASN A 113 8.96 -2.51 11.69
C ASN A 113 8.39 -3.81 11.09
N CYS A 114 8.28 -3.86 9.76
CA CYS A 114 7.66 -4.98 9.04
C CYS A 114 8.72 -5.95 8.53
N ASP A 115 8.90 -7.08 9.22
CA ASP A 115 9.73 -8.19 8.69
C ASP A 115 9.13 -8.81 7.42
N GLY A 116 7.83 -8.65 7.21
CA GLY A 116 7.16 -9.09 5.99
C GLY A 116 7.59 -8.31 4.75
N LEU A 117 8.19 -7.12 4.93
CA LEU A 117 8.75 -6.35 3.82
C LEU A 117 10.08 -6.95 3.39
N CYS A 118 10.00 -7.91 2.47
CA CYS A 118 11.14 -8.62 1.93
C CYS A 118 11.25 -8.47 0.40
N GLY A 119 12.35 -8.98 -0.16
CA GLY A 119 12.60 -8.98 -1.59
C GLY A 119 11.52 -9.61 -2.46
N GLU A 120 10.80 -10.61 -1.94
CA GLU A 120 9.67 -11.21 -2.65
C GLU A 120 8.50 -10.23 -2.78
N VAL A 121 8.13 -9.54 -1.70
CA VAL A 121 7.08 -8.51 -1.72
C VAL A 121 7.46 -7.38 -2.67
N LEU A 122 8.70 -6.88 -2.60
CA LEU A 122 9.15 -5.81 -3.50
C LEU A 122 9.11 -6.23 -4.97
N ARG A 123 9.53 -7.47 -5.29
CA ARG A 123 9.43 -8.02 -6.65
C ARG A 123 7.99 -8.17 -7.11
N CYS A 124 7.05 -8.46 -6.21
CA CYS A 124 5.63 -8.49 -6.54
C CYS A 124 5.05 -7.09 -6.80
N LEU A 125 5.51 -6.06 -6.08
CA LEU A 125 5.14 -4.66 -6.34
C LEU A 125 5.76 -4.10 -7.65
N ALA A 126 6.80 -4.77 -8.15
CA ALA A 126 7.58 -4.37 -9.33
C ALA A 126 6.99 -4.89 -10.66
N LYS A 127 5.89 -5.64 -10.64
CA LYS A 127 5.28 -6.20 -11.84
C LYS A 127 3.76 -6.29 -11.68
N PRO A 128 3.00 -6.33 -12.78
CA PRO A 128 1.58 -6.62 -12.68
C PRO A 128 1.36 -8.05 -12.18
N ILE A 129 0.25 -8.24 -11.47
CA ILE A 129 -0.26 -9.55 -11.11
C ILE A 129 -1.43 -9.91 -12.03
N HIS A 130 -1.58 -11.20 -12.34
CA HIS A 130 -2.74 -11.68 -13.05
C HIS A 130 -3.92 -11.80 -12.08
N ARG A 131 -5.00 -11.08 -12.37
CA ARG A 131 -6.26 -11.26 -11.64
C ARG A 131 -7.26 -11.98 -12.54
N SER A 132 -7.70 -13.15 -12.10
CA SER A 132 -8.85 -13.82 -12.72
C SER A 132 -10.13 -13.15 -12.20
N ALA A 133 -10.74 -12.30 -13.02
CA ALA A 133 -12.12 -11.87 -12.81
C ALA A 133 -13.05 -12.94 -13.41
N HIS A 134 -14.14 -13.29 -12.71
CA HIS A 134 -15.09 -14.32 -13.14
C HIS A 134 -15.56 -14.11 -14.58
N GLY A 135 -15.02 -14.92 -15.51
CA GLY A 135 -15.46 -14.94 -16.91
C GLY A 135 -14.86 -13.87 -17.84
N GLN A 136 -13.91 -13.05 -17.38
CA GLN A 136 -13.18 -12.10 -18.23
C GLN A 136 -11.72 -12.49 -18.42
N GLU A 137 -11.12 -12.04 -19.53
CA GLU A 137 -9.68 -12.18 -19.79
C GLU A 137 -8.85 -11.70 -18.61
N ARG A 138 -7.69 -12.36 -18.39
CA ARG A 138 -6.78 -12.05 -17.28
C ARG A 138 -6.29 -10.61 -17.40
N ALA A 139 -6.92 -9.70 -16.67
CA ALA A 139 -6.42 -8.34 -16.54
C ALA A 139 -5.13 -8.37 -15.70
N GLU A 140 -4.10 -7.73 -16.22
CA GLU A 140 -2.87 -7.43 -15.51
C GLU A 140 -3.08 -6.18 -14.65
N ILE A 141 -2.88 -6.31 -13.34
CA ILE A 141 -3.11 -5.22 -12.39
C ILE A 141 -1.85 -4.97 -11.60
N TRP A 142 -1.39 -3.72 -11.59
CA TRP A 142 -0.33 -3.28 -10.70
C TRP A 142 -0.86 -3.10 -9.28
N LEU A 143 -0.11 -3.59 -8.30
CA LEU A 143 -0.46 -3.39 -6.90
C LEU A 143 -0.18 -1.95 -6.51
N CYS A 144 -1.16 -1.27 -5.91
CA CYS A 144 -1.05 0.14 -5.54
C CYS A 144 -0.47 0.97 -6.71
N PRO A 145 -1.19 1.08 -7.83
CA PRO A 145 -0.69 1.75 -9.04
C PRO A 145 -0.39 3.23 -8.77
N GLY A 146 -1.06 3.82 -7.78
CA GLY A 146 -0.93 5.21 -7.36
C GLY A 146 0.34 5.60 -6.59
N ILE A 147 1.20 4.65 -6.20
CA ILE A 147 2.29 4.94 -5.25
C ILE A 147 3.25 5.99 -5.82
N ARG A 148 3.35 7.11 -5.12
CA ARG A 148 4.30 8.21 -5.37
C ARG A 148 5.35 8.30 -4.26
N TYR A 149 5.04 7.86 -3.04
CA TYR A 149 5.93 7.95 -1.88
C TYR A 149 6.02 6.60 -1.16
N ILE A 150 7.24 6.19 -0.86
CA ILE A 150 7.53 4.97 -0.09
C ILE A 150 8.33 5.35 1.14
N HIS A 151 7.79 5.03 2.31
CA HIS A 151 8.45 5.22 3.60
C HIS A 151 8.71 3.85 4.23
N ILE A 152 9.94 3.60 4.67
CA ILE A 152 10.38 2.34 5.28
C ILE A 152 11.14 2.68 6.55
N VAL A 153 10.65 2.21 7.70
CA VAL A 153 11.24 2.49 9.01
C VAL A 153 11.42 1.17 9.76
N GLY A 154 12.65 0.82 10.13
CA GLY A 154 12.95 -0.37 10.92
C GLY A 154 12.72 -1.71 10.21
N CYS A 155 12.60 -1.73 8.88
CA CYS A 155 12.46 -2.97 8.11
C CYS A 155 13.82 -3.38 7.54
N THR A 156 14.30 -4.60 7.82
CA THR A 156 15.66 -5.02 7.43
C THR A 156 15.71 -6.22 6.48
N LYS A 157 14.56 -6.76 6.06
CA LYS A 157 14.46 -8.00 5.28
C LYS A 157 14.52 -7.80 3.75
N PHE A 158 14.96 -6.65 3.29
CA PHE A 158 15.12 -6.31 1.87
C PHE A 158 16.50 -5.68 1.61
N SER A 159 16.95 -5.69 0.36
CA SER A 159 18.17 -5.02 -0.09
C SER A 159 17.87 -3.75 -0.90
N SER A 160 18.81 -2.81 -0.96
CA SER A 160 18.70 -1.63 -1.83
C SER A 160 18.50 -2.00 -3.31
N ALA A 161 19.07 -3.12 -3.76
CA ALA A 161 18.95 -3.59 -5.14
C ALA A 161 17.52 -4.05 -5.47
N GLU A 162 16.82 -4.68 -4.51
CA GLU A 162 15.42 -5.08 -4.66
C GLU A 162 14.50 -3.87 -4.70
N LEU A 163 14.74 -2.87 -3.84
CA LEU A 163 13.99 -1.61 -3.90
C LEU A 163 14.27 -0.87 -5.21
N ARG A 164 15.52 -0.81 -5.67
CA ARG A 164 15.86 -0.27 -6.99
C ARG A 164 15.12 -0.99 -8.12
N THR A 165 14.97 -2.31 -8.04
CA THR A 165 14.25 -3.10 -9.04
C THR A 165 12.78 -2.69 -9.14
N LEU A 166 12.13 -2.50 -8.00
CA LEU A 166 10.77 -1.95 -7.93
C LEU A 166 10.67 -0.57 -8.60
N LEU A 167 11.57 0.35 -8.23
CA LEU A 167 11.55 1.72 -8.72
C LEU A 167 11.81 1.79 -10.23
N LYS A 168 12.80 1.02 -10.73
CA LYS A 168 13.10 0.89 -12.16
C LYS A 168 11.89 0.41 -12.94
N ALA A 169 11.25 -0.67 -12.49
CA ALA A 169 10.12 -1.27 -13.21
C ALA A 169 8.94 -0.29 -13.35
N ARG A 170 8.59 0.42 -12.28
CA ARG A 170 7.52 1.44 -12.32
C ARG A 170 7.88 2.61 -13.22
N ARG A 171 9.12 3.09 -13.14
CA ARG A 171 9.61 4.17 -14.00
C ARG A 171 9.54 3.78 -15.47
N THR A 172 10.02 2.59 -15.83
CA THR A 172 9.97 2.09 -17.22
C THR A 172 8.53 2.07 -17.75
N VAL A 173 7.57 1.55 -16.99
CA VAL A 173 6.17 1.53 -17.44
C VAL A 173 5.59 2.93 -17.55
N HIS A 174 5.86 3.82 -16.60
CA HIS A 174 5.36 5.20 -16.67
C HIS A 174 5.95 5.95 -17.88
N GLU A 175 7.23 5.74 -18.17
CA GLU A 175 7.91 6.23 -19.38
C GLU A 175 7.31 5.67 -20.67
N GLU A 176 7.03 4.36 -20.73
CA GLU A 176 6.42 3.69 -21.88
C GLU A 176 5.00 4.20 -22.18
N THR A 177 4.25 4.57 -21.14
CA THR A 177 2.94 5.22 -21.29
C THR A 177 3.05 6.70 -21.69
N GLY A 178 4.25 7.27 -21.80
CA GLY A 178 4.41 8.69 -22.13
C GLY A 178 4.08 9.63 -20.97
N TRP A 179 4.27 9.16 -19.73
CA TRP A 179 4.08 9.94 -18.50
C TRP A 179 2.62 10.31 -18.18
N MET A 180 1.66 9.46 -18.54
CA MET A 180 0.24 9.70 -18.25
C MET A 180 -0.05 9.84 -16.74
N ASP A 181 -1.07 10.64 -16.41
CA ASP A 181 -1.56 10.83 -15.05
C ASP A 181 -2.84 10.03 -14.77
N GLU A 182 -3.33 10.00 -13.52
CA GLU A 182 -4.52 9.22 -13.13
C GLU A 182 -5.82 9.59 -13.87
N PHE A 183 -5.86 10.71 -14.59
CA PHE A 183 -7.03 11.13 -15.36
C PHE A 183 -6.98 10.62 -16.80
N ASP A 184 -5.85 10.09 -17.24
CA ASP A 184 -5.70 9.48 -18.56
C ASP A 184 -6.26 8.04 -18.58
N PRO A 185 -7.09 7.67 -19.57
CA PRO A 185 -7.58 6.30 -19.73
C PRO A 185 -6.49 5.23 -19.91
N GLU A 186 -5.30 5.62 -20.37
CA GLU A 186 -4.14 4.74 -20.58
C GLU A 186 -3.20 4.69 -19.36
N PHE A 187 -3.58 5.32 -18.23
CA PHE A 187 -2.81 5.26 -16.99
C PHE A 187 -2.63 3.84 -16.46
N ILE A 188 -1.38 3.48 -16.14
CA ILE A 188 -1.03 2.15 -15.58
C ILE A 188 -0.45 2.28 -14.17
N VAL A 189 0.61 3.07 -14.00
CA VAL A 189 1.29 3.30 -12.71
C VAL A 189 1.90 4.69 -12.64
N TRP A 190 2.02 5.19 -11.41
CA TRP A 190 2.80 6.39 -11.10
C TRP A 190 4.30 6.10 -10.96
N LEU A 191 5.13 7.05 -11.41
CA LEU A 191 6.51 7.20 -10.97
C LEU A 191 6.56 7.45 -9.46
N VAL A 192 7.41 6.70 -8.76
CA VAL A 192 7.73 6.96 -7.36
C VAL A 192 8.64 8.18 -7.27
N ARG A 193 8.12 9.24 -6.64
CA ARG A 193 8.79 10.54 -6.49
C ARG A 193 9.66 10.61 -5.24
N GLY A 194 9.32 9.86 -4.20
CA GLY A 194 10.00 9.93 -2.92
C GLY A 194 10.23 8.58 -2.28
N VAL A 195 11.45 8.39 -1.76
CA VAL A 195 11.83 7.22 -0.96
C VAL A 195 12.48 7.68 0.33
N HIS A 196 11.97 7.21 1.46
CA HIS A 196 12.53 7.47 2.78
C HIS A 196 12.78 6.15 3.51
N VAL A 197 14.04 5.83 3.77
CA VAL A 197 14.47 4.67 4.54
C VAL A 197 15.15 5.14 5.84
N ILE A 198 14.66 4.66 6.98
CA ILE A 198 15.23 4.87 8.33
C ILE A 198 15.43 3.50 8.96
N ASP A 199 16.60 3.25 9.56
CA ASP A 199 16.94 1.99 10.22
C ASP A 199 16.65 0.76 9.33
N GLY A 200 16.87 0.93 8.01
CA GLY A 200 16.69 -0.11 7.01
C GLY A 200 17.99 -0.84 6.65
N SER A 201 18.00 -1.54 5.52
CA SER A 201 19.22 -2.18 5.00
C SER A 201 20.28 -1.17 4.56
N GLU A 202 21.52 -1.66 4.41
CA GLU A 202 22.63 -0.87 3.89
C GLU A 202 22.37 -0.46 2.43
N LEU A 203 22.74 0.78 2.08
CA LEU A 203 22.61 1.29 0.72
C LEU A 203 23.87 0.98 -0.07
N ASP A 204 23.75 0.10 -1.07
CA ASP A 204 24.83 -0.20 -1.99
C ASP A 204 25.28 1.05 -2.80
N PRO A 205 26.59 1.25 -3.03
CA PRO A 205 27.09 2.41 -3.79
C PRO A 205 26.51 2.56 -5.20
N ASP A 206 26.28 1.47 -5.93
CA ASP A 206 25.72 1.53 -7.28
C ASP A 206 24.23 1.90 -7.25
N ASP A 207 23.53 1.45 -6.21
CA ASP A 207 22.14 1.83 -5.98
C ASP A 207 22.03 3.30 -5.58
N LYS A 208 22.95 3.79 -4.76
CA LYS A 208 23.03 5.20 -4.36
C LYS A 208 23.12 6.12 -5.58
N VAL A 209 24.05 5.84 -6.50
CA VAL A 209 24.23 6.64 -7.73
C VAL A 209 22.96 6.57 -8.59
N TRP A 210 22.37 5.38 -8.72
CA TRP A 210 21.14 5.24 -9.51
C TRP A 210 19.98 6.02 -8.90
N LEU A 211 19.76 5.91 -7.58
CA LEU A 211 18.69 6.60 -6.86
C LEU A 211 18.84 8.12 -6.94
N ASP A 212 20.07 8.63 -6.81
CA ASP A 212 20.36 10.06 -6.90
C ASP A 212 19.96 10.67 -8.24
N VAL A 213 20.06 9.90 -9.33
CA VAL A 213 19.70 10.35 -10.68
C VAL A 213 18.22 10.14 -11.00
N ASN A 214 17.61 9.07 -10.50
CA ASN A 214 16.32 8.59 -11.03
C ASN A 214 15.12 8.80 -10.11
N VAL A 215 15.35 9.21 -8.85
CA VAL A 215 14.29 9.44 -7.87
C VAL A 215 14.37 10.87 -7.36
N PRO A 216 13.31 11.68 -7.51
CA PRO A 216 13.36 13.11 -7.16
C PRO A 216 13.75 13.43 -5.71
N SER A 217 13.35 12.59 -4.75
CA SER A 217 13.63 12.80 -3.33
C SER A 217 13.99 11.50 -2.65
N VAL A 218 15.22 11.39 -2.14
CA VAL A 218 15.69 10.20 -1.44
C VAL A 218 16.31 10.58 -0.10
N THR A 219 15.88 9.90 0.96
CA THR A 219 16.59 9.86 2.24
C THR A 219 16.82 8.41 2.62
N TRP A 220 18.05 8.05 2.98
CA TRP A 220 18.42 6.69 3.35
C TRP A 220 19.40 6.69 4.52
N ASN A 221 18.93 6.30 5.71
CA ASN A 221 19.74 6.23 6.94
C ASN A 221 20.61 7.49 7.15
N GLY A 222 20.04 8.66 6.89
CA GLY A 222 20.70 9.96 7.02
C GLY A 222 21.39 10.48 5.74
N TRP A 223 21.69 9.64 4.75
CA TRP A 223 22.09 10.11 3.42
C TRP A 223 20.89 10.76 2.72
N ARG A 224 21.15 11.81 1.92
CA ARG A 224 20.15 12.49 1.08
C ARG A 224 20.64 12.57 -0.35
N GLY A 225 19.73 12.32 -1.29
CA GLY A 225 19.97 12.43 -2.72
C GLY A 225 18.68 12.65 -3.50
N GLY A 226 18.82 12.62 -4.82
CA GLY A 226 17.73 12.76 -5.77
C GLY A 226 17.88 13.99 -6.66
N ASP A 227 17.48 13.86 -7.92
CA ASP A 227 17.48 14.96 -8.86
C ASP A 227 16.09 15.60 -8.87
N SER A 228 16.01 16.81 -8.33
CA SER A 228 14.82 17.66 -8.36
C SER A 228 14.24 17.93 -9.77
N ARG A 229 14.94 17.49 -10.83
CA ARG A 229 14.57 17.64 -12.24
C ARG A 229 13.92 16.40 -12.87
N ALA A 230 13.81 15.29 -12.14
CA ALA A 230 13.25 14.02 -12.62
C ALA A 230 11.71 13.94 -12.55
#